data_AF-A0A5S9NB55-F1
#
_entry.id   AF-A0A5S9NB55-F1
#
_cell.length_a   1.000
_cell.length_b   1.000
_cell.length_c   1.000
_cell.angle_alpha   90.00
_cell.angle_beta   90.00
_cell.angle_gamma   90.00
#
_symmetry.space_group_name_H-M   'P 1'
#
loop_
_entity.id
_entity.type
_entity.pdbx_description
1 polymer ?
#
loop_
_entity_poly.entity_id
_entity_poly.type
_entity_poly.pdbx_seq_one_letter_code
_entity_poly.pdbx_strand_id
1 'polypeptide(L)' 'MNISTTDRTICDLLKEVARDDRKHALTIKLRSGDTITAYGPIEVADRFMLCRLHDNNYEGNQIIAIDTIEMIR' A
#
# COMPACT_ATOMS: atom_id res chain seq x y z
N MET A 1 14.39 -11.73 8.46
CA MET A 1 13.72 -12.61 7.49
C MET A 1 13.43 -11.74 6.27
N ASN A 2 14.28 -11.77 5.23
CA ASN A 2 14.06 -10.98 4.02
C ASN A 2 13.07 -11.73 3.15
N ILE A 3 11.82 -11.30 3.17
CA ILE A 3 10.81 -11.84 2.27
C ILE A 3 11.09 -11.20 0.91
N SER A 4 11.62 -11.99 -0.01
CA SER A 4 11.56 -11.67 -1.43
C SER A 4 10.10 -11.84 -1.84
N THR A 5 9.31 -10.78 -1.64
CA THR A 5 7.87 -10.77 -1.90
C THR A 5 7.65 -10.68 -3.41
N THR A 6 7.35 -11.81 -4.05
CA THR A 6 6.61 -11.82 -5.32
C THR A 6 5.37 -10.91 -5.20
N ASP A 7 5.01 -10.17 -6.25
CA ASP A 7 3.99 -9.11 -6.21
C ASP A 7 2.63 -9.54 -5.62
N ARG A 8 2.33 -10.86 -5.69
CA ARG A 8 1.16 -11.49 -5.04
C ARG A 8 1.13 -11.31 -3.51
N THR A 9 2.26 -11.47 -2.84
CA THR A 9 2.35 -11.34 -1.38
C THR A 9 2.10 -9.90 -0.92
N ILE A 10 2.54 -8.91 -1.72
CA ILE A 10 2.29 -7.49 -1.45
C ILE A 10 0.80 -7.18 -1.64
N CYS A 11 0.19 -7.69 -2.71
CA CYS A 11 -1.24 -7.49 -2.96
C CYS A 11 -2.11 -8.11 -1.84
N ASP A 12 -1.78 -9.32 -1.39
CA ASP A 12 -2.51 -9.98 -0.30
C ASP A 12 -2.37 -9.20 1.02
N LEU A 13 -1.15 -8.73 1.35
CA LEU A 13 -0.92 -7.89 2.52
C LEU A 13 -1.75 -6.60 2.47
N LEU A 14 -1.76 -5.89 1.33
CA LEU A 14 -2.54 -4.67 1.16
C LEU A 14 -4.05 -4.94 1.30
N LYS A 15 -4.55 -6.08 0.82
CA LYS A 15 -5.95 -6.49 1.00
C LYS A 15 -6.28 -6.80 2.45
N GLU A 16 -5.36 -7.41 3.20
CA GLU A 16 -5.52 -7.65 4.64
C GLU A 16 -5.59 -6.33 5.40
N VAL A 17 -4.68 -5.39 5.11
CA VAL A 17 -4.68 -4.04 5.70
C VAL A 17 -5.95 -3.28 5.34
N ALA A 18 -6.39 -3.33 4.08
CA ALA A 18 -7.63 -2.69 3.64
C ALA A 18 -8.90 -3.24 4.31
N ARG A 19 -8.86 -4.47 4.84
CA ARG A 19 -9.95 -5.06 5.62
C ARG A 19 -9.90 -4.70 7.10
N ASP A 20 -8.74 -4.25 7.60
CA ASP A 20 -8.62 -3.79 8.98
C ASP A 20 -9.16 -2.36 9.06
N ASP A 21 -10.31 -2.21 9.70
CA ASP A 21 -11.01 -0.92 9.87
C ASP A 21 -10.27 0.02 10.85
N ARG A 22 -9.16 -0.44 11.43
CA ARG A 22 -8.29 0.36 12.27
C ARG A 22 -7.43 1.26 11.37
N LYS A 23 -7.41 2.56 11.71
CA LYS A 23 -6.51 3.55 11.10
C LYS A 23 -5.05 3.19 11.41
N HIS A 24 -4.45 2.37 10.57
CA HIS A 24 -3.04 2.04 10.62
C HIS A 24 -2.26 3.01 9.73
N ALA A 25 -1.22 3.63 10.29
CA ALA A 25 -0.25 4.34 9.48
C ALA A 25 0.57 3.31 8.71
N LEU A 26 0.36 3.22 7.39
CA LEU A 26 1.10 2.30 6.52
C LEU A 26 2.26 3.03 5.86
N THR A 27 3.47 2.50 5.98
CA THR A 27 4.64 3.06 5.29
C THR A 27 5.06 2.15 4.15
N ILE A 28 5.04 2.69 2.93
CA ILE A 28 5.37 1.97 1.71
C ILE A 28 6.67 2.52 1.14
N LYS A 29 7.66 1.66 0.94
CA LYS A 29 8.88 1.98 0.22
C LYS A 29 8.74 1.54 -1.23
N LEU A 30 8.93 2.46 -2.16
CA LEU A 30 8.92 2.19 -3.59
C LEU A 30 10.32 1.78 -4.08
N ARG A 31 10.37 1.04 -5.19
CA ARG A 31 11.62 0.67 -5.88
C ARG A 31 12.41 1.88 -6.38
N SER A 32 11.78 3.04 -6.54
CA SER A 32 12.46 4.31 -6.83
C SER A 32 13.32 4.81 -5.67
N GLY A 33 13.11 4.28 -4.46
CA GLY A 33 13.69 4.77 -3.22
C GLY A 33 12.76 5.71 -2.44
N ASP A 34 11.66 6.14 -3.04
CA ASP A 34 10.68 7.01 -2.38
C ASP A 34 9.94 6.28 -1.27
N THR A 35 9.51 7.02 -0.25
CA THR A 35 8.72 6.49 0.86
C THR A 35 7.42 7.26 0.96
N ILE A 36 6.30 6.52 1.02
CA ILE A 36 4.95 7.06 1.13
C ILE A 36 4.36 6.59 2.44
N THR A 37 3.73 7.49 3.19
CA THR A 37 2.98 7.15 4.40
C THR A 37 1.50 7.44 4.19
N ALA A 38 0.68 6.41 4.35
CA ALA A 38 -0.77 6.51 4.31
C ALA A 38 -1.31 6.49 5.75
N TYR A 39 -2.22 7.41 6.08
CA TYR A 39 -2.82 7.50 7.42
C TYR A 39 -4.31 7.18 7.45
N GLY A 40 -4.93 7.07 6.27
CA GLY A 40 -6.33 6.75 6.09
C GLY A 40 -6.55 5.33 5.55
N PRO A 41 -7.79 5.03 5.11
CA PRO A 41 -8.10 3.74 4.51
C PRO A 41 -7.28 3.46 3.25
N ILE A 42 -7.23 2.19 2.87
CA ILE A 42 -6.52 1.73 1.68
C ILE A 42 -7.51 1.01 0.78
N GLU A 43 -7.48 1.32 -0.52
CA GLU A 43 -8.28 0.62 -1.53
C GLU A 43 -7.37 -0.12 -2.51
N VAL A 44 -7.59 -1.42 -2.68
CA VAL A 44 -6.79 -2.25 -3.58
C VAL A 44 -7.59 -2.64 -4.80
N ALA A 45 -7.13 -2.25 -5.98
CA ALA A 45 -7.70 -2.62 -7.26
C ALA A 45 -6.84 -3.72 -7.90
N ASP A 46 -7.03 -4.96 -7.44
CA ASP A 46 -6.24 -6.14 -7.83
C ASP A 46 -6.18 -6.38 -9.34
N ARG A 47 -7.30 -6.19 -10.04
CA ARG A 47 -7.37 -6.31 -11.52
C ARG A 47 -6.39 -5.41 -12.26
N PHE A 48 -6.02 -4.28 -11.66
CA PHE A 48 -5.14 -3.29 -12.25
C PHE A 48 -3.77 -3.24 -11.56
N MET A 49 -3.54 -4.07 -10.54
CA MET A 49 -2.36 -4.00 -9.68
C MET A 49 -2.13 -2.58 -9.13
N LEU A 50 -3.21 -1.90 -8.73
CA LEU A 50 -3.16 -0.54 -8.18
C LEU A 50 -3.62 -0.52 -6.73
N CYS A 51 -3.05 0.40 -5.96
CA CYS A 51 -3.44 0.70 -4.60
C CYS A 51 -3.67 2.20 -4.44
N ARG A 52 -4.81 2.60 -3.86
CA ARG A 52 -5.09 3.97 -3.45
C ARG A 52 -4.87 4.10 -1.96
N LEU A 53 -4.08 5.09 -1.60
CA LEU A 53 -3.73 5.46 -0.24
C LEU A 53 -4.45 6.77 0.08
N HIS A 54 -5.25 6.76 1.13
CA HIS A 54 -5.93 7.97 1.61
C HIS A 54 -5.07 8.64 2.69
N ASP A 55 -4.96 9.97 2.62
CA ASP A 55 -4.49 10.77 3.75
C ASP A 55 -5.64 10.97 4.76
N ASN A 56 -5.30 11.23 6.02
CA ASN A 56 -6.25 11.38 7.13
C ASN A 56 -7.30 12.49 6.92
N ASN A 57 -7.02 13.42 6.00
CA ASN A 57 -7.91 14.52 5.63
C ASN A 57 -8.70 14.27 4.32
N TYR A 58 -8.57 13.10 3.67
CA TYR A 58 -9.27 12.71 2.42
C TYR A 58 -9.07 13.65 1.20
N GLU A 59 -8.30 14.74 1.33
CA GLU A 59 -7.99 15.68 0.24
C GLU A 59 -6.75 15.27 -0.56
N GLY A 60 -5.91 14.39 -0.01
CA GLY A 60 -4.70 13.87 -0.63
C GLY A 60 -4.79 12.37 -0.86
N ASN A 61 -5.34 11.95 -2.00
CA ASN A 61 -5.36 10.54 -2.39
C ASN A 61 -4.20 10.25 -3.34
N GLN A 62 -3.32 9.32 -2.96
CA GLN A 62 -2.24 8.86 -3.83
C GLN A 62 -2.60 7.50 -4.44
N ILE A 63 -2.33 7.34 -5.73
CA ILE A 63 -2.48 6.06 -6.42
C ILE A 63 -1.09 5.58 -6.79
N ILE A 64 -0.76 4.37 -6.36
CA ILE A 64 0.51 3.72 -6.66
C ILE A 64 0.27 2.36 -7.31
N ALA A 65 1.21 1.94 -8.14
CA ALA A 65 1.20 0.61 -8.73
C ALA A 65 1.90 -0.39 -7.80
N ILE A 66 1.29 -1.55 -7.58
CA ILE A 66 1.73 -2.54 -6.59
C ILE A 66 3.11 -3.13 -6.97
N ASP A 67 3.39 -3.27 -8.26
CA ASP A 67 4.68 -3.73 -8.79
C ASP A 67 5.84 -2.77 -8.48
N THR A 68 5.55 -1.49 -8.24
CA THR A 68 6.54 -0.49 -7.80
C THR A 68 6.89 -0.57 -6.33
N ILE A 69 6.19 -1.39 -5.54
CA ILE A 69 6.43 -1.53 -4.11
C ILE A 69 7.64 -2.44 -3.89
N GLU A 70 8.61 -1.93 -3.13
CA GLU A 70 9.74 -2.70 -2.64
C GLU A 70 9.40 -3.38 -1.30
N MET A 71 8.76 -2.63 -0.40
CA MET A 71 8.47 -3.08 0.97
C MET A 71 7.29 -2.32 1.57
N ILE A 72 6.54 -2.97 2.46
CA ILE A 72 5.49 -2.38 3.30
C ILE A 72 5.88 -2.55 4.77
N ARG A 73 5.67 -1.51 5.59
CA ARG A 73 5.87 -1.48 7.04
C ARG A 73 4.66 -0.93 7.77
#